data_AF-A0A7J5WD87-F1
#
_entry.id   AF-A0A7J5WD87-F1
#
_cell.length_a   1.000
_cell.length_b   1.000
_cell.length_c   1.000
_cell.angle_alpha   90.00
_cell.angle_beta   90.00
_cell.angle_gamma   90.00
#
_symmetry.space_group_name_H-M   'P 1'
#
loop_
_entity.id
_entity.type
_entity.pdbx_description
1 polymer ?
#
loop_
_entity_poly.entity_id
_entity_poly.type
_entity_poly.pdbx_seq_one_letter_code
_entity_poly.pdbx_strand_id
1 'polypeptide(L)'
;MKRRTLGAAGGRLLRSRQVLDDCRRATALADSAASGQDLRVFWVAAISLARAVGHVLSNVDAVDDPAVAEANRLAFTGWQSNRPANAVYWDFVCAERNLVLKQYELNWQYDPSLVTADGDLFELDAGLYCAIDSGPFEGADIRDMLDMAIDWWDRQLDWIEADALSRRA
;
A
#
# COMPACT_ATOMS: atom_id res chain seq x y z
N MET A 1 18.61 -5.44 -13.15
CA MET A 1 17.19 -5.34 -12.78
C MET A 1 16.35 -5.99 -13.88
N LYS A 2 15.95 -7.26 -13.72
CA LYS A 2 15.23 -8.01 -14.75
C LYS A 2 13.74 -7.62 -14.69
N ARG A 3 13.25 -6.92 -15.71
CA ARG A 3 11.80 -6.76 -15.93
C ARG A 3 11.20 -8.14 -16.14
N ARG A 4 10.31 -8.54 -15.25
CA ARG A 4 9.57 -9.79 -15.34
C ARG A 4 8.38 -9.55 -16.28
N THR A 5 8.63 -9.58 -17.58
CA THR A 5 7.56 -9.69 -18.58
C THR A 5 7.08 -11.15 -18.56
N LEU A 6 6.08 -11.44 -17.74
CA LEU A 6 5.35 -12.71 -17.80
C LEU A 6 4.04 -12.46 -18.54
N GLY A 7 4.12 -12.53 -19.86
CA GLY A 7 2.99 -12.89 -20.69
C GLY A 7 3.14 -14.36 -21.07
N ALA A 8 2.38 -15.25 -20.44
CA ALA A 8 2.12 -16.61 -20.93
C ALA A 8 0.97 -17.29 -20.17
N ALA A 9 -0.27 -16.84 -20.45
CA ALA A 9 -1.51 -17.63 -20.47
C ALA A 9 -2.73 -16.68 -20.54
N GLY A 10 -2.95 -16.01 -21.68
CA GLY A 10 -4.24 -15.45 -22.15
C GLY A 10 -5.15 -14.63 -21.22
N GLY A 11 -4.77 -14.32 -19.99
CA GLY A 11 -5.56 -13.57 -19.03
C GLY A 11 -5.34 -12.08 -19.23
N ARG A 12 -6.43 -11.33 -19.37
CA ARG A 12 -6.40 -9.86 -19.34
C ARG A 12 -5.75 -9.43 -18.02
N LEU A 13 -4.70 -8.60 -18.10
CA LEU A 13 -4.09 -8.01 -16.91
C LEU A 13 -5.16 -7.21 -16.15
N LEU A 14 -5.29 -7.47 -14.85
CA LEU A 14 -6.25 -6.77 -13.99
C LEU A 14 -5.89 -5.28 -13.93
N ARG A 15 -6.90 -4.40 -13.94
CA ARG A 15 -6.66 -2.96 -13.80
C ARG A 15 -6.08 -2.61 -12.44
N SER A 16 -6.41 -3.38 -11.40
CA SER A 16 -5.78 -3.28 -10.09
C SER A 16 -4.25 -3.45 -10.11
N ARG A 17 -3.68 -4.20 -11.07
CA ARG A 17 -2.21 -4.28 -11.27
C ARG A 17 -1.63 -2.98 -11.79
N GLN A 18 -2.32 -2.34 -12.74
CA GLN A 18 -1.91 -1.02 -13.23
C GLN A 18 -1.92 0.01 -12.09
N VAL A 19 -2.95 -0.01 -11.24
CA VAL A 19 -3.01 0.86 -10.05
C VAL A 19 -1.86 0.57 -9.09
N LEU A 20 -1.49 -0.71 -8.89
CA LEU A 20 -0.36 -1.08 -8.04
C LEU A 20 0.98 -0.61 -8.63
N ASP A 21 1.15 -0.64 -9.96
CA ASP A 21 2.33 -0.09 -10.62
C ASP A 21 2.43 1.43 -10.46
N ASP A 22 1.29 2.14 -10.57
CA ASP A 22 1.25 3.58 -10.28
C ASP A 22 1.54 3.86 -8.79
N CYS A 23 1.08 2.99 -7.88
CA CYS A 23 1.39 3.07 -6.46
C CYS A 23 2.90 2.95 -6.20
N ARG A 24 3.57 1.99 -6.84
CA ARG A 24 5.04 1.85 -6.80
C ARG A 24 5.74 3.12 -7.29
N ARG A 25 5.22 3.74 -8.35
CA ARG A 25 5.78 4.99 -8.85
C ARG A 25 5.59 6.13 -7.86
N ALA A 26 4.44 6.23 -7.21
CA ALA A 26 4.19 7.24 -6.18
C ALA A 26 5.13 7.07 -4.97
N THR A 27 5.37 5.84 -4.51
CA THR A 27 6.34 5.55 -3.44
C THR A 27 7.76 5.94 -3.86
N ALA A 28 8.21 5.55 -5.06
CA ALA A 28 9.53 5.96 -5.54
C ALA A 28 9.70 7.48 -5.67
N LEU A 29 8.62 8.22 -5.94
CA LEU A 29 8.64 9.68 -5.93
C LEU A 29 8.76 10.22 -4.50
N ALA A 30 8.08 9.60 -3.53
CA ALA A 30 8.20 9.93 -2.10
C ALA A 30 9.64 9.76 -1.60
N ASP A 31 10.33 8.71 -2.00
CA ASP A 31 11.75 8.50 -1.65
C ASP A 31 12.67 9.61 -2.20
N SER A 32 12.29 10.18 -3.34
CA SER A 32 13.04 11.26 -4.00
C SER A 32 12.52 12.66 -3.69
N ALA A 33 11.63 12.81 -2.70
CA ALA A 33 11.02 14.09 -2.37
C ALA A 33 12.08 15.14 -2.02
N ALA A 34 12.01 16.31 -2.67
CA ALA A 34 12.94 17.41 -2.43
C ALA A 34 12.54 18.30 -1.25
N SER A 35 11.31 18.13 -0.74
CA SER A 35 10.74 18.93 0.33
C SER A 35 9.64 18.17 1.07
N GLY A 36 9.29 18.64 2.27
CA GLY A 36 8.15 18.08 3.00
C GLY A 36 6.80 18.31 2.33
N GLN A 37 6.69 19.31 1.45
CA GLN A 37 5.51 19.47 0.60
C GLN A 37 5.44 18.38 -0.47
N ASP A 38 6.54 18.09 -1.15
CA ASP A 38 6.60 17.03 -2.15
C ASP A 38 6.31 15.67 -1.49
N LEU A 39 6.94 15.38 -0.35
CA LEU A 39 6.72 14.15 0.39
C LEU A 39 5.24 13.99 0.76
N ARG A 40 4.61 15.05 1.28
CA ARG A 40 3.18 15.04 1.61
C ARG A 40 2.31 14.78 0.37
N VAL A 41 2.61 15.40 -0.77
CA VAL A 41 1.83 15.18 -2.00
C VAL A 41 1.99 13.74 -2.50
N PHE A 42 3.21 13.21 -2.51
CA PHE A 42 3.47 11.84 -2.93
C PHE A 42 2.91 10.81 -1.95
N TRP A 43 2.93 11.09 -0.64
CA TRP A 43 2.26 10.31 0.38
C TRP A 43 0.76 10.19 0.11
N VAL A 44 0.09 11.33 -0.13
CA VAL A 44 -1.34 11.37 -0.46
C VAL A 44 -1.64 10.52 -1.70
N ALA A 45 -0.81 10.65 -2.74
CA ALA A 45 -0.95 9.87 -3.97
C ALA A 45 -0.75 8.36 -3.71
N ALA A 46 0.31 7.97 -3.00
CA ALA A 46 0.65 6.58 -2.71
C ALA A 46 -0.44 5.89 -1.88
N ILE A 47 -0.91 6.51 -0.79
CA ILE A 47 -1.99 5.96 0.04
C ILE A 47 -3.31 5.86 -0.74
N SER A 48 -3.62 6.85 -1.57
CA SER A 48 -4.81 6.81 -2.42
C SER A 48 -4.76 5.66 -3.42
N LEU A 49 -3.62 5.46 -4.07
CA LEU A 49 -3.39 4.38 -5.03
C LEU A 49 -3.40 3.01 -4.34
N ALA A 50 -2.73 2.86 -3.20
CA ALA A 50 -2.76 1.64 -2.38
C ALA A 50 -4.19 1.26 -2.00
N ARG A 51 -5.04 2.22 -1.66
CA ARG A 51 -6.47 1.94 -1.42
C ARG A 51 -7.22 1.64 -2.71
N ALA A 52 -6.90 2.33 -3.80
CA ALA A 52 -7.56 2.15 -5.09
C ALA A 52 -7.36 0.75 -5.67
N VAL A 53 -6.23 0.07 -5.41
CA VAL A 53 -6.01 -1.34 -5.82
C VAL A 53 -7.22 -2.21 -5.44
N GLY A 54 -7.56 -2.28 -4.16
CA GLY A 54 -8.70 -3.09 -3.69
C GLY A 54 -10.06 -2.57 -4.16
N HIS A 55 -10.20 -1.26 -4.41
CA HIS A 55 -11.44 -0.69 -4.94
C HIS A 55 -11.67 -1.08 -6.40
N VAL A 56 -10.64 -0.94 -7.24
CA VAL A 56 -10.67 -1.35 -8.65
C VAL A 56 -10.83 -2.85 -8.78
N LEU A 57 -10.13 -3.64 -7.95
CA LEU A 57 -10.29 -5.08 -7.90
C LEU A 57 -11.75 -5.48 -7.64
N SER A 58 -12.40 -4.87 -6.65
CA SER A 58 -13.76 -5.24 -6.24
C SER A 58 -14.87 -4.71 -7.14
N ASN A 59 -14.67 -3.53 -7.76
CA ASN A 59 -15.75 -2.81 -8.47
C ASN A 59 -15.55 -2.72 -9.97
N VAL A 60 -14.38 -3.13 -10.49
CA VAL A 60 -14.06 -3.08 -11.91
C VAL A 60 -13.64 -4.47 -12.38
N ASP A 61 -12.55 -5.01 -11.81
CA ASP A 61 -12.04 -6.31 -12.23
C ASP A 61 -13.01 -7.45 -11.91
N ALA A 62 -13.57 -7.47 -10.70
CA ALA A 62 -14.57 -8.46 -10.28
C ALA A 62 -15.93 -8.30 -10.99
N VAL A 63 -16.27 -7.10 -11.47
CA VAL A 63 -17.51 -6.90 -12.25
C VAL A 63 -17.36 -7.49 -13.65
N ASP A 64 -16.17 -7.35 -14.24
CA ASP A 64 -15.86 -7.86 -15.58
C ASP A 64 -15.65 -9.39 -15.59
N ASP A 65 -15.30 -10.01 -14.44
CA ASP A 65 -14.93 -11.43 -14.38
C ASP A 65 -15.45 -12.16 -13.12
N PRO A 66 -16.42 -13.09 -13.28
CA PRO A 66 -16.98 -13.85 -12.15
C PRO A 66 -15.98 -14.70 -11.37
N ALA A 67 -14.92 -15.21 -12.02
CA ALA A 67 -13.91 -16.00 -11.34
C ALA A 67 -13.04 -15.12 -10.44
N VAL A 68 -12.70 -13.90 -10.91
CA VAL A 68 -12.04 -12.88 -10.08
C VAL A 68 -12.93 -12.44 -8.94
N ALA A 69 -14.23 -12.25 -9.19
CA ALA A 69 -15.18 -11.86 -8.15
C ALA A 69 -15.20 -12.84 -6.97
N GLU A 70 -15.28 -14.14 -7.28
CA GLU A 70 -15.30 -15.18 -6.27
C GLU A 70 -13.97 -15.31 -5.53
N ALA A 71 -12.85 -15.29 -6.27
CA ALA A 71 -11.51 -15.31 -5.68
C ALA A 71 -11.29 -14.12 -4.74
N ASN A 72 -11.63 -12.90 -5.18
CA ASN A 72 -11.54 -11.68 -4.38
C ASN A 72 -12.42 -11.76 -3.12
N ARG A 73 -13.66 -12.28 -3.25
CA ARG A 73 -14.56 -12.47 -2.09
C ARG A 73 -13.94 -13.40 -1.05
N LEU A 74 -13.33 -14.51 -1.48
CA LEU A 74 -12.67 -15.46 -0.60
C LEU A 74 -11.44 -14.85 0.08
N ALA A 75 -10.58 -14.15 -0.69
CA ALA A 75 -9.42 -13.45 -0.15
C ALA A 75 -9.84 -12.44 0.93
N PHE A 76 -10.80 -11.57 0.61
CA PHE A 76 -11.30 -10.55 1.53
C PHE A 76 -11.90 -11.15 2.80
N THR A 77 -12.69 -12.22 2.68
CA THR A 77 -13.23 -12.96 3.83
C THR A 77 -12.11 -13.51 4.71
N GLY A 78 -11.06 -14.05 4.09
CA GLY A 78 -9.85 -14.50 4.78
C GLY A 78 -9.18 -13.37 5.57
N TRP A 79 -8.93 -12.22 4.93
CA TRP A 79 -8.30 -11.07 5.58
C TRP A 79 -9.14 -10.52 6.74
N GLN A 80 -10.46 -10.57 6.62
CA GLN A 80 -11.38 -10.14 7.67
C GLN A 80 -11.40 -11.10 8.86
N SER A 81 -11.32 -12.41 8.60
CA SER A 81 -11.30 -13.44 9.65
C SER A 81 -10.01 -13.44 10.48
N ASN A 82 -8.91 -12.91 9.93
CA ASN A 82 -7.63 -12.79 10.62
C ASN A 82 -7.03 -11.39 10.41
N ARG A 83 -7.67 -10.38 10.99
CA ARG A 83 -7.20 -8.98 10.90
C ARG A 83 -5.77 -8.79 11.39
N PRO A 84 -5.32 -9.37 12.52
CA PRO A 84 -3.95 -9.19 13.00
C PRO A 84 -2.90 -9.64 11.97
N ALA A 85 -3.12 -10.77 11.28
CA ALA A 85 -2.22 -11.23 10.21
C ALA A 85 -2.29 -10.36 8.93
N ASN A 86 -3.28 -9.48 8.83
CA ASN A 86 -3.51 -8.58 7.70
C ASN A 86 -3.49 -7.11 8.14
N ALA A 87 -2.71 -6.79 9.19
CA ALA A 87 -2.61 -5.46 9.77
C ALA A 87 -2.17 -4.40 8.74
N VAL A 88 -1.32 -4.76 7.78
CA VAL A 88 -0.91 -3.86 6.68
C VAL A 88 -2.12 -3.32 5.91
N TYR A 89 -3.14 -4.14 5.67
CA TYR A 89 -4.35 -3.67 5.01
C TYR A 89 -5.26 -2.87 5.94
N TRP A 90 -5.52 -3.39 7.16
CA TRP A 90 -6.51 -2.82 8.07
C TRP A 90 -6.00 -1.61 8.86
N ASP A 91 -4.83 -1.75 9.47
CA ASP A 91 -4.28 -0.80 10.42
C ASP A 91 -3.32 0.20 9.75
N PHE A 92 -2.90 -0.06 8.51
CA PHE A 92 -2.13 0.90 7.70
C PHE A 92 -2.95 1.43 6.51
N VAL A 93 -3.13 0.66 5.42
CA VAL A 93 -3.78 1.16 4.19
C VAL A 93 -5.17 1.77 4.45
N CYS A 94 -6.01 1.09 5.23
CA CYS A 94 -7.35 1.59 5.52
C CYS A 94 -7.35 2.79 6.49
N ALA A 95 -6.47 2.77 7.50
CA ALA A 95 -6.37 3.81 8.51
C ALA A 95 -5.80 5.11 7.93
N GLU A 96 -4.63 5.04 7.29
CA GLU A 96 -3.96 6.18 6.67
C GLU A 96 -4.82 6.80 5.57
N ARG A 97 -5.53 5.99 4.79
CA ARG A 97 -6.48 6.53 3.80
C ARG A 97 -7.58 7.34 4.47
N ASN A 98 -8.12 6.90 5.61
CA ASN A 98 -9.13 7.68 6.31
C ASN A 98 -8.56 9.03 6.79
N LEU A 99 -7.34 9.05 7.33
CA LEU A 99 -6.66 10.29 7.71
C LEU A 99 -6.50 11.20 6.49
N VAL A 100 -5.84 10.72 5.45
CA VAL A 100 -5.47 11.51 4.27
C VAL A 100 -6.70 11.99 3.48
N LEU A 101 -7.67 11.11 3.19
CA LEU A 101 -8.77 11.45 2.27
C LEU A 101 -10.02 12.00 2.95
N LYS A 102 -10.21 11.77 4.25
CA LYS A 102 -11.39 12.28 4.96
C LYS A 102 -11.09 13.44 5.89
N GLN A 103 -9.86 13.54 6.39
CA GLN A 103 -9.48 14.52 7.40
C GLN A 103 -8.31 15.41 6.93
N TYR A 104 -7.59 14.99 5.89
CA TYR A 104 -6.35 15.62 5.43
C TYR A 104 -5.32 15.78 6.56
N GLU A 105 -5.25 14.74 7.39
CA GLU A 105 -4.30 14.63 8.50
C GLU A 105 -3.17 13.66 8.13
N LEU A 106 -2.01 13.87 8.75
CA LEU A 106 -0.84 12.99 8.65
C LEU A 106 -0.54 12.44 10.04
N ASN A 107 -0.23 11.15 10.11
CA ASN A 107 0.23 10.46 11.32
C ASN A 107 1.75 10.31 11.29
N TRP A 108 2.45 11.33 10.79
CA TRP A 108 3.92 11.39 10.68
C TRP A 108 4.35 12.84 10.44
N GLN A 109 5.63 13.11 10.70
CA GLN A 109 6.23 14.44 10.54
C GLN A 109 7.49 14.39 9.65
N TYR A 110 7.71 15.44 8.87
CA TYR A 110 8.83 15.52 7.91
C TYR A 110 10.19 15.69 8.57
N ASP A 111 10.23 16.36 9.73
CA ASP A 111 11.45 16.72 10.43
C ASP A 111 11.30 16.39 11.92
N PRO A 112 11.25 15.09 12.28
CA PRO A 112 11.10 14.70 13.67
C PRO A 112 12.45 14.86 14.37
N SER A 113 12.45 15.52 15.53
CA SER A 113 13.61 15.47 16.42
C SER A 113 13.69 14.10 17.09
N LEU A 114 14.84 13.43 17.00
CA LEU A 114 15.04 12.14 17.64
C LEU A 114 15.59 12.33 19.06
N VAL A 115 14.98 11.67 20.04
CA VAL A 115 15.46 11.63 21.42
C VAL A 115 15.95 10.22 21.73
N THR A 116 17.20 10.09 22.15
CA THR A 116 17.76 8.80 22.57
C THR A 116 17.29 8.38 23.95
N ALA A 117 17.51 7.12 24.32
CA ALA A 117 17.19 6.62 25.67
C ALA A 117 17.93 7.36 26.78
N ASP A 118 19.10 7.93 26.47
CA ASP A 118 19.92 8.72 27.39
C ASP A 118 19.50 10.20 27.46
N GLY A 119 18.52 10.62 26.64
CA GLY A 119 17.96 11.97 26.61
C GLY A 119 18.63 12.92 25.62
N ASP A 120 19.60 12.44 24.83
CA ASP A 120 20.26 13.25 23.81
C ASP A 120 19.35 13.50 22.61
N LEU A 121 19.35 14.75 22.13
CA LEU A 121 18.63 15.17 20.93
C LEU A 121 19.53 15.01 19.70
N PHE A 122 19.04 14.28 18.68
CA PHE A 122 19.68 14.18 17.37
C PHE A 122 18.79 14.81 16.31
N GLU A 123 19.38 15.72 15.54
CA GLU A 123 18.77 16.26 14.33
C GLU A 123 19.21 15.39 13.14
N LEU A 124 18.24 14.90 12.39
CA LEU A 124 18.48 14.23 11.11
C LEU A 124 18.35 15.23 9.98
N ASP A 125 18.94 14.91 8.84
CA ASP A 125 18.61 15.61 7.60
C ASP A 125 17.09 15.51 7.37
N ALA A 126 16.44 16.64 7.08
CA ALA A 126 15.00 16.69 6.95
C ALA A 126 14.49 15.71 5.89
N GLY A 127 13.49 14.90 6.24
CA GLY A 127 12.96 13.84 5.38
C GLY A 127 13.80 12.57 5.31
N LEU A 128 14.94 12.48 6.01
CA LEU A 128 15.74 11.24 6.07
C LEU A 128 14.95 10.11 6.71
N TYR A 129 14.21 10.42 7.78
CA TYR A 129 13.38 9.46 8.50
C TYR A 129 12.07 10.11 8.91
N CYS A 130 10.96 9.51 8.49
CA CYS A 130 9.62 10.01 8.79
C CYS A 130 8.83 8.88 9.47
N ALA A 131 8.86 8.89 10.80
CA ALA A 131 8.22 7.87 11.61
C ALA A 131 6.69 8.02 11.62
N ILE A 132 5.99 6.89 11.66
CA ILE A 132 4.59 6.83 12.05
C ILE A 132 4.47 7.23 13.53
N ASP A 133 3.64 8.24 13.82
CA ASP A 133 3.52 8.86 15.14
C ASP A 133 2.71 7.99 16.13
N SER A 134 1.80 7.15 15.63
CA SER A 134 0.93 6.34 16.51
C SER A 134 0.34 5.10 15.82
N GLY A 135 -0.05 4.12 16.64
CA GLY A 135 -0.77 2.91 16.22
C GLY A 135 0.14 1.67 16.13
N PRO A 136 -0.33 0.57 15.52
CA PRO A 136 0.40 -0.70 15.48
C PRO A 136 1.77 -0.65 14.78
N PHE A 137 2.02 0.42 14.01
CA PHE A 137 3.25 0.65 13.26
C PHE A 137 4.02 1.88 13.77
N GLU A 138 3.71 2.35 15.00
CA GLU A 138 4.43 3.47 15.62
C GLU A 138 5.95 3.28 15.55
N GLY A 139 6.64 4.33 15.13
CA GLY A 139 8.08 4.31 14.96
C GLY A 139 8.58 3.54 13.74
N ALA A 140 7.72 3.12 12.80
CA ALA A 140 8.16 2.63 11.50
C ALA A 140 8.30 3.80 10.51
N ASP A 141 9.24 3.71 9.55
CA ASP A 141 9.32 4.70 8.47
C ASP A 141 8.13 4.58 7.53
N ILE A 142 7.57 5.72 7.13
CA ILE A 142 6.39 5.76 6.26
C ILE A 142 6.64 5.11 4.88
N ARG A 143 7.87 5.17 4.34
CA ARG A 143 8.21 4.60 3.02
C ARG A 143 8.34 3.09 3.11
N ASP A 144 8.95 2.58 4.17
CA ASP A 144 8.98 1.15 4.46
C ASP A 144 7.55 0.57 4.58
N MET A 145 6.64 1.31 5.22
CA MET A 145 5.24 0.90 5.30
C MET A 145 4.52 0.89 3.95
N LEU A 146 4.84 1.83 3.04
CA LEU A 146 4.33 1.80 1.66
C LEU A 146 4.86 0.60 0.88
N ASP A 147 6.14 0.27 1.03
CA ASP A 147 6.73 -0.91 0.40
C ASP A 147 6.09 -2.21 0.94
N MET A 148 5.88 -2.30 2.25
CA MET A 148 5.15 -3.41 2.86
C MET A 148 3.71 -3.53 2.32
N ALA A 149 3.04 -2.41 2.09
CA ALA A 149 1.70 -2.39 1.51
C ALA A 149 1.68 -2.84 0.04
N ILE A 150 2.67 -2.41 -0.76
CA ILE A 150 2.86 -2.83 -2.14
C ILE A 150 3.10 -4.34 -2.19
N ASP A 151 4.04 -4.86 -1.38
CA ASP A 151 4.36 -6.29 -1.31
C ASP A 151 3.19 -7.13 -0.80
N TRP A 152 2.39 -6.57 0.11
CA TRP A 152 1.16 -7.21 0.56
C TRP A 152 0.16 -7.33 -0.58
N TRP A 153 -0.11 -6.22 -1.31
CA TRP A 153 -1.03 -6.22 -2.45
C TRP A 153 -0.57 -7.12 -3.59
N ASP A 154 0.73 -7.13 -3.90
CA ASP A 154 1.26 -7.96 -4.97
C ASP A 154 0.99 -9.45 -4.70
N ARG A 155 1.25 -9.89 -3.46
CA ARG A 155 0.93 -11.26 -3.01
C ARG A 155 -0.57 -11.57 -3.05
N GLN A 156 -1.41 -10.60 -2.68
CA GLN A 156 -2.86 -10.79 -2.74
C GLN A 156 -3.35 -10.93 -4.17
N LEU A 157 -2.91 -10.05 -5.08
CA LEU A 157 -3.29 -10.11 -6.48
C LEU A 157 -2.75 -11.39 -7.14
N ASP A 158 -1.53 -11.83 -6.80
CA ASP A 158 -0.96 -13.10 -7.30
C ASP A 158 -1.87 -14.29 -6.92
N TRP A 159 -2.29 -14.34 -5.65
CA TRP A 159 -3.17 -15.40 -5.17
C TRP A 159 -4.54 -15.36 -5.85
N ILE A 160 -5.14 -14.17 -5.97
CA ILE A 160 -6.47 -13.98 -6.58
C ILE A 160 -6.44 -14.36 -8.06
N GLU A 161 -5.41 -13.96 -8.79
CA GLU A 161 -5.24 -14.31 -10.20
C GLU A 161 -5.06 -15.82 -10.39
N ALA A 162 -4.27 -16.47 -9.53
CA ALA A 162 -4.06 -17.92 -9.58
C ALA A 162 -5.33 -18.71 -9.25
N ASP A 163 -6.08 -18.30 -8.21
CA ASP A 163 -7.35 -18.92 -7.84
C ASP A 163 -8.42 -18.70 -8.92
N ALA A 164 -8.53 -17.49 -9.47
CA ALA A 164 -9.43 -17.19 -10.58
C ALA A 164 -9.09 -18.01 -11.83
N LEU A 165 -7.81 -18.16 -12.18
CA LEU A 165 -7.39 -18.99 -13.31
C LEU A 165 -7.77 -20.46 -13.09
N SER A 166 -7.56 -20.98 -11.88
CA SER A 166 -7.90 -22.35 -11.51
C SER A 166 -9.41 -22.64 -11.60
N ARG A 167 -10.26 -21.63 -11.37
CA ARG A 167 -11.73 -21.74 -11.49
C ARG A 167 -12.24 -21.71 -12.93
N ARG A 168 -11.44 -21.17 -13.86
CA ARG A 168 -11.78 -21.11 -15.30
C ARG A 168 -11.37 -22.37 -16.05
N ALA A 169 -10.45 -23.15 -15.50
CA ALA A 169 -9.98 -24.42 -16.04
C ALA A 169 -11.02 -25.53 -15.81
#